data_AF-A0A136J8T7-F1
#
_entry.id   AF-A0A136J8T7-F1
#
_cell.length_a   1.000
_cell.length_b   1.000
_cell.length_c   1.000
_cell.angle_alpha   90.00
_cell.angle_beta   90.00
_cell.angle_gamma   90.00
#
_symmetry.space_group_name_H-M   'P 1'
#
loop_
_entity.id
_entity.type
_entity.pdbx_description
1 polymer ?
#
loop_
_entity_poly.entity_id
_entity_poly.type
_entity_poly.pdbx_seq_one_letter_code
_entity_poly.pdbx_strand_id
1 'polypeptide(L)'
;MLALLVEGQVHFVGLDVLERVGLQAESLTSPLSSEIAMSLVNMKRIYVILKVPTSFCSAFGTSGLLAAPDREPLVTAWQRIDETLPRFQDLIDVHIWIDHSTPERWASFNEKEIFKRFLGFARLRKNLTATVHLPFLHPLYENSKMHLLNKEELAEGNIRIQRFVRQRQFVGQVGDRPHVREVEDFPHLVEHSKHWRFSTLEDLLEAERDLFRRGVDVQAGVLHLMDFVYEMTDLGALGFGPRPGPVGMYPGRRIWGEFMDSYSQFFDDFRALQNEQGAL
;
A
#
# COMPACT_ATOMS: atom_id res chain seq x y z
N MET A 1 -5.65 -12.01 -33.08
CA MET A 1 -4.97 -11.71 -31.79
C MET A 1 -5.33 -10.32 -31.26
N LEU A 2 -5.43 -9.28 -32.11
CA LEU A 2 -5.76 -7.90 -31.69
C LEU A 2 -7.20 -7.69 -31.15
N ALA A 3 -8.19 -8.44 -31.64
CA ALA A 3 -9.56 -8.38 -31.11
C ALA A 3 -9.66 -8.81 -29.62
N LEU A 4 -8.68 -9.55 -29.10
CA LEU A 4 -8.62 -9.94 -27.69
C LEU A 4 -8.18 -8.78 -26.76
N LEU A 5 -7.61 -7.70 -27.32
CA LEU A 5 -7.17 -6.55 -26.52
C LEU A 5 -8.29 -5.54 -26.24
N VAL A 6 -9.39 -5.56 -27.01
CA VAL A 6 -10.51 -4.61 -26.88
C VAL A 6 -11.34 -4.87 -25.62
N GLU A 7 -11.40 -6.13 -25.18
CA GLU A 7 -11.96 -6.52 -23.87
C GLU A 7 -10.88 -6.92 -22.85
N GLY A 8 -9.62 -6.98 -23.31
CA GLY A 8 -8.48 -7.37 -22.51
C GLY A 8 -8.10 -6.32 -21.47
N GLN A 9 -7.57 -6.80 -20.35
CA GLN A 9 -6.90 -5.95 -19.36
C GLN A 9 -5.43 -5.84 -19.75
N VAL A 10 -4.92 -4.61 -19.87
CA VAL A 10 -3.50 -4.38 -20.19
C VAL A 10 -2.77 -3.89 -18.95
N HIS A 11 -1.72 -4.62 -18.58
CA HIS A 11 -0.85 -4.31 -17.47
C HIS A 11 0.44 -3.67 -17.98
N PHE A 12 0.67 -2.42 -17.59
CA PHE A 12 1.92 -1.71 -17.81
C PHE A 12 2.75 -1.74 -16.53
N VAL A 13 3.94 -2.32 -16.63
CA VAL A 13 4.94 -2.28 -15.57
C VAL A 13 5.95 -1.20 -15.96
N GLY A 14 5.83 -0.02 -15.34
CA GLY A 14 6.58 1.18 -15.72
C GLY A 14 5.81 2.15 -16.64
N LEU A 15 6.15 3.44 -16.56
CA LEU A 15 5.51 4.50 -17.34
C LEU A 15 6.10 4.70 -18.72
N ASP A 16 7.34 4.31 -18.94
CA ASP A 16 8.03 4.48 -20.22
C ASP A 16 7.33 3.68 -21.32
N VAL A 17 6.84 2.48 -21.00
CA VAL A 17 6.04 1.67 -21.92
C VAL A 17 4.72 2.37 -22.24
N LEU A 18 4.01 2.86 -21.22
CA LEU A 18 2.72 3.56 -21.39
C LEU A 18 2.89 4.82 -22.24
N GLU A 19 3.92 5.63 -21.96
CA GLU A 19 4.20 6.87 -22.70
C GLU A 19 4.61 6.57 -24.14
N ARG A 20 5.52 5.62 -24.38
CA ARG A 20 5.91 5.23 -25.74
C ARG A 20 4.71 4.75 -26.54
N VAL A 21 3.88 3.91 -25.93
CA VAL A 21 2.68 3.37 -26.56
C VAL A 21 1.68 4.50 -26.85
N GLY A 22 1.37 5.36 -25.88
CA GLY A 22 0.37 6.43 -26.04
C GLY A 22 0.81 7.58 -26.95
N LEU A 23 2.08 7.99 -26.89
CA LEU A 23 2.59 9.15 -27.64
C LEU A 23 3.21 8.78 -28.99
N GLN A 24 3.89 7.64 -29.09
CA GLN A 24 4.57 7.28 -30.34
C GLN A 24 3.65 6.60 -31.35
N ALA A 25 2.45 6.15 -30.93
CA ALA A 25 1.46 5.58 -31.85
C ALA A 25 1.16 6.50 -33.03
N GLU A 26 1.16 7.82 -32.83
CA GLU A 26 0.92 8.82 -33.89
C GLU A 26 2.14 9.04 -34.81
N SER A 27 3.34 8.77 -34.32
CA SER A 27 4.60 9.02 -35.04
C SER A 27 5.02 7.87 -35.96
N LEU A 28 4.42 6.69 -35.77
CA LEU A 28 4.75 5.52 -36.55
C LEU A 28 3.91 5.52 -37.84
N THR A 29 4.57 5.49 -39.00
CA THR A 29 3.93 5.52 -40.33
C THR A 29 3.70 4.13 -40.94
N SER A 30 4.01 3.05 -40.20
CA SER A 30 3.93 1.68 -40.72
C SER A 30 2.50 1.11 -40.62
N PRO A 31 2.10 0.13 -41.46
CA PRO A 31 0.80 -0.53 -41.30
C PRO A 31 0.58 -1.13 -39.91
N LEU A 32 1.65 -1.66 -39.30
CA LEU A 32 1.64 -2.20 -37.94
C LEU A 32 1.28 -1.13 -36.89
N SER A 33 1.65 0.12 -37.11
CA SER A 33 1.31 1.18 -36.16
C SER A 33 -0.14 1.60 -36.22
N SER A 34 -0.77 1.52 -37.39
CA SER A 34 -2.20 1.75 -37.51
C SER A 34 -2.98 0.72 -36.66
N GLU A 35 -2.57 -0.55 -36.69
CA GLU A 35 -3.19 -1.59 -35.86
C GLU A 35 -2.96 -1.37 -34.36
N ILE A 36 -1.76 -0.95 -33.96
CA ILE A 36 -1.45 -0.61 -32.56
C ILE A 36 -2.28 0.60 -32.13
N ALA A 37 -2.28 1.69 -32.89
CA ALA A 37 -3.05 2.90 -32.60
C ALA A 37 -4.54 2.59 -32.45
N MET A 38 -5.11 1.80 -33.36
CA MET A 38 -6.49 1.34 -33.26
C MET A 38 -6.73 0.51 -32.00
N SER A 39 -5.78 -0.36 -31.62
CA SER A 39 -5.89 -1.15 -30.39
C SER A 39 -5.90 -0.25 -29.15
N LEU A 40 -5.07 0.79 -29.12
CA LEU A 40 -4.99 1.75 -28.01
C LEU A 40 -6.24 2.58 -27.84
N VAL A 41 -6.79 3.08 -28.96
CA VAL A 41 -8.05 3.84 -28.95
C VAL A 41 -9.18 3.02 -28.32
N ASN A 42 -9.20 1.71 -28.59
CA ASN A 42 -10.23 0.77 -28.15
C ASN A 42 -9.96 0.14 -26.76
N MET A 43 -8.86 0.49 -26.07
CA MET A 43 -8.58 -0.07 -24.74
C MET A 43 -9.53 0.50 -23.70
N LYS A 44 -10.28 -0.39 -23.06
CA LYS A 44 -11.26 -0.04 -22.03
C LYS A 44 -10.68 0.02 -20.62
N ARG A 45 -9.66 -0.79 -20.32
CA ARG A 45 -9.10 -0.95 -18.98
C ARG A 45 -7.58 -0.96 -18.97
N ILE A 46 -6.99 -0.11 -18.13
CA ILE A 46 -5.54 0.00 -18.00
C ILE A 46 -5.14 -0.21 -16.53
N TYR A 47 -4.10 -1.02 -16.34
CA TYR A 47 -3.47 -1.28 -15.05
C TYR A 47 -2.03 -0.80 -15.13
N VAL A 48 -1.64 0.17 -14.31
CA VAL A 48 -0.28 0.72 -14.27
C VAL A 48 0.34 0.41 -12.92
N ILE A 49 1.42 -0.36 -12.90
CA ILE A 49 2.14 -0.72 -11.66
C ILE A 49 3.51 -0.06 -11.69
N LEU A 50 3.76 0.84 -10.74
CA LEU A 50 4.97 1.62 -10.63
C LEU A 50 5.69 1.33 -9.31
N LYS A 51 6.84 0.66 -9.42
CA LYS A 51 7.83 0.61 -8.34
C LYS A 51 8.88 1.68 -8.63
N VAL A 52 8.84 2.78 -7.87
CA VAL A 52 9.58 4.01 -8.17
C VAL A 52 10.71 4.25 -7.17
N PRO A 53 11.77 4.98 -7.54
CA PRO A 53 12.76 5.44 -6.56
C PRO A 53 12.16 6.55 -5.67
N THR A 54 12.76 6.82 -4.50
CA THR A 54 12.32 7.92 -3.61
C THR A 54 12.52 9.30 -4.20
N SER A 55 13.49 9.45 -5.10
CA SER A 55 13.72 10.66 -5.88
C SER A 55 12.47 11.04 -6.69
N PHE A 56 11.79 10.06 -7.29
CA PHE A 56 10.52 10.26 -7.99
C PHE A 56 9.47 10.87 -7.05
N CYS A 57 9.20 10.26 -5.89
CA CYS A 57 8.19 10.77 -4.97
C CYS A 57 8.55 12.14 -4.41
N SER A 58 9.83 12.35 -4.08
CA SER A 58 10.35 13.62 -3.57
C SER A 58 10.25 14.76 -4.59
N ALA A 59 10.32 14.46 -5.89
CA ALA A 59 10.23 15.46 -6.95
C ALA A 59 8.90 16.24 -6.96
N PHE A 60 7.85 15.71 -6.33
CA PHE A 60 6.53 16.35 -6.22
C PHE A 60 6.32 17.08 -4.89
N GLY A 61 7.23 16.95 -3.91
CA GLY A 61 7.10 17.57 -2.58
C GLY A 61 7.79 18.92 -2.43
N THR A 62 8.80 19.21 -3.25
CA THR A 62 9.61 20.42 -3.13
C THR A 62 9.02 21.53 -3.98
N SER A 63 8.18 22.38 -3.38
CA SER A 63 7.70 23.61 -4.03
C SER A 63 8.88 24.50 -4.44
N GLY A 64 9.34 24.36 -5.68
CA GLY A 64 9.87 25.46 -6.48
C GLY A 64 11.34 25.87 -6.34
N LEU A 65 12.22 25.21 -5.57
CA LEU A 65 13.54 25.81 -5.34
C LEU A 65 14.78 25.18 -5.98
N LEU A 66 14.77 23.93 -6.43
CA LEU A 66 15.90 23.39 -7.20
C LEU A 66 15.38 22.35 -8.20
N ALA A 67 14.91 22.83 -9.37
CA ALA A 67 14.74 21.96 -10.51
C ALA A 67 16.13 21.43 -10.90
N ALA A 68 16.46 20.21 -10.46
CA ALA A 68 17.62 19.52 -10.99
C ALA A 68 17.46 19.44 -12.53
N PRO A 69 18.47 19.84 -13.31
CA PRO A 69 18.38 19.88 -14.77
C PRO A 69 18.18 18.50 -15.40
N ASP A 70 18.47 17.42 -14.67
CA ASP A 70 18.19 16.04 -15.05
C ASP A 70 16.97 15.51 -14.29
N ARG A 71 15.77 15.94 -14.69
CA ARG A 71 14.55 15.27 -14.21
C ARG A 71 14.55 13.85 -14.73
N GLU A 72 14.51 12.88 -13.81
CA GLU A 72 14.44 11.47 -14.16
C GLU A 72 13.34 11.23 -15.21
N PRO A 73 13.58 10.43 -16.26
CA PRO A 73 12.61 10.17 -17.34
C PRO A 73 11.23 9.77 -16.82
N LEU A 74 11.20 9.03 -15.71
CA LEU A 74 9.97 8.60 -15.04
C LEU A 74 9.13 9.77 -14.50
N VAL A 75 9.77 10.79 -13.91
CA VAL A 75 9.07 11.99 -13.41
C VAL A 75 8.46 12.75 -14.57
N THR A 76 9.21 12.91 -15.66
CA THR A 76 8.73 13.59 -16.88
C THR A 76 7.55 12.83 -17.49
N ALA A 77 7.66 11.51 -17.64
CA ALA A 77 6.57 10.66 -18.15
C ALA A 77 5.31 10.79 -17.29
N TRP A 78 5.45 10.77 -15.96
CA TRP A 78 4.33 10.94 -15.04
C TRP A 78 3.71 12.34 -15.09
N GLN A 79 4.54 13.37 -15.22
CA GLN A 79 4.07 14.75 -15.41
C GLN A 79 3.27 14.92 -16.70
N ARG A 80 3.35 13.98 -17.65
CA ARG A 80 2.60 13.99 -18.92
C ARG A 80 1.47 12.97 -18.94
N ILE A 81 1.08 12.43 -17.78
CA ILE A 81 0.01 11.43 -17.70
C ILE A 81 -1.34 11.97 -18.19
N ASP A 82 -1.57 13.28 -18.01
CA ASP A 82 -2.74 14.02 -18.49
C ASP A 82 -2.72 14.28 -20.01
N GLU A 83 -1.56 14.13 -20.66
CA GLU A 83 -1.42 14.12 -22.13
C GLU A 83 -1.52 12.70 -22.71
N THR A 84 -1.06 11.71 -21.95
CA THR A 84 -0.93 10.31 -22.39
C THR A 84 -2.26 9.57 -22.30
N LEU A 85 -2.96 9.64 -21.16
CA LEU A 85 -4.20 8.87 -20.94
C LEU A 85 -5.37 9.29 -21.85
N PRO A 86 -5.56 10.56 -22.26
CA PRO A 86 -6.62 10.91 -23.21
C PRO A 86 -6.54 10.20 -24.57
N ARG A 87 -5.39 9.64 -24.94
CA ARG A 87 -5.20 8.90 -26.20
C ARG A 87 -5.98 7.58 -26.23
N PHE A 88 -6.32 7.04 -25.07
CA PHE A 88 -7.16 5.86 -24.90
C PHE A 88 -8.63 6.31 -24.86
N GLN A 89 -9.24 6.52 -26.03
CA GLN A 89 -10.53 7.18 -26.14
C GLN A 89 -11.66 6.39 -25.45
N ASP A 90 -11.62 5.06 -25.54
CA ASP A 90 -12.59 4.15 -24.94
C ASP A 90 -12.26 3.75 -23.50
N LEU A 91 -11.26 4.38 -22.87
CA LEU A 91 -10.85 4.09 -21.49
C LEU A 91 -11.98 4.42 -20.52
N ILE A 92 -12.49 3.39 -19.84
CA ILE A 92 -13.55 3.45 -18.82
C ILE A 92 -13.06 3.06 -17.43
N ASP A 93 -11.91 2.39 -17.32
CA ASP A 93 -11.34 1.98 -16.04
C ASP A 93 -9.82 2.13 -16.06
N VAL A 94 -9.26 2.79 -15.05
CA VAL A 94 -7.82 2.93 -14.88
C VAL A 94 -7.45 2.65 -13.44
N HIS A 95 -6.51 1.73 -13.26
CA HIS A 95 -5.93 1.44 -11.96
C HIS A 95 -4.45 1.80 -11.95
N ILE A 96 -4.01 2.52 -10.93
CA ILE A 96 -2.60 2.92 -10.77
C ILE A 96 -2.10 2.49 -9.41
N TRP A 97 -1.09 1.61 -9.38
CA TRP A 97 -0.31 1.26 -8.19
C TRP A 97 0.98 2.07 -8.19
N ILE A 98 1.23 2.79 -7.10
CA ILE A 98 2.53 3.43 -6.87
C ILE A 98 3.05 3.00 -5.51
N ASP A 99 4.28 2.49 -5.49
CA ASP A 99 5.07 2.22 -4.29
C ASP A 99 6.53 2.55 -4.57
N HIS A 100 7.33 2.80 -3.53
CA HIS A 100 8.77 3.01 -3.66
C HIS A 100 9.58 1.86 -3.04
N SER A 101 10.79 1.66 -3.55
CA SER A 101 11.63 0.48 -3.25
C SER A 101 12.54 0.63 -2.04
N THR A 102 12.29 1.59 -1.16
CA THR A 102 13.27 1.99 -0.13
C THR A 102 12.68 1.99 1.28
N PRO A 103 13.50 2.04 2.34
CA PRO A 103 13.03 1.97 3.72
C PRO A 103 12.20 3.17 4.24
N GLU A 104 12.10 4.26 3.47
CA GLU A 104 11.34 5.45 3.87
C GLU A 104 9.85 5.11 4.08
N ARG A 105 9.17 5.89 4.92
CA ARG A 105 7.73 5.73 5.16
C ARG A 105 6.94 6.39 4.05
N TRP A 106 5.87 5.74 3.59
CA TRP A 106 4.99 6.31 2.56
C TRP A 106 4.39 7.66 2.98
N ALA A 107 4.06 7.80 4.28
CA ALA A 107 3.49 9.02 4.85
C ALA A 107 4.39 10.27 4.69
N SER A 108 5.67 10.12 4.39
CA SER A 108 6.57 11.24 4.12
C SER A 108 6.35 11.92 2.76
N PHE A 109 5.59 11.30 1.85
CA PHE A 109 5.38 11.82 0.50
C PHE A 109 4.05 12.57 0.35
N ASN A 110 4.03 13.53 -0.58
CA ASN A 110 2.85 14.32 -0.90
C ASN A 110 2.00 13.59 -1.96
N GLU A 111 1.14 12.67 -1.53
CA GLU A 111 0.20 11.95 -2.40
C GLU A 111 -0.60 12.92 -3.29
N LYS A 112 -1.05 14.06 -2.76
CA LYS A 112 -1.83 15.03 -3.54
C LYS A 112 -1.05 15.59 -4.72
N GLU A 113 0.20 16.01 -4.53
CA GLU A 113 1.03 16.54 -5.62
C GLU A 113 1.48 15.44 -6.58
N ILE A 114 1.78 14.23 -6.09
CA ILE A 114 2.08 13.07 -6.96
C ILE A 114 0.91 12.81 -7.90
N PHE A 115 -0.33 12.76 -7.39
CA PHE A 115 -1.49 12.38 -8.20
C PHE A 115 -2.22 13.56 -8.87
N LYS A 116 -1.81 14.80 -8.62
CA LYS A 116 -2.52 16.02 -9.05
C LYS A 116 -2.96 16.00 -10.51
N ARG A 117 -2.05 15.70 -11.44
CA ARG A 117 -2.33 15.68 -12.88
C ARG A 117 -3.26 14.52 -13.25
N PHE A 118 -3.00 13.34 -12.70
CA PHE A 118 -3.87 12.18 -12.92
C PHE A 118 -5.30 12.42 -12.41
N LEU A 119 -5.47 12.99 -11.21
CA LEU A 119 -6.78 13.33 -10.65
C LEU A 119 -7.48 14.42 -11.48
N GLY A 120 -6.71 15.39 -12.00
CA GLY A 120 -7.23 16.38 -12.95
C GLY A 120 -7.79 15.72 -14.22
N PHE A 121 -7.05 14.80 -14.84
CA PHE A 121 -7.51 14.01 -15.98
C PHE A 121 -8.77 13.19 -15.63
N ALA A 122 -8.77 12.47 -14.52
CA ALA A 122 -9.88 11.62 -14.10
C ALA A 122 -11.18 12.42 -13.94
N ARG A 123 -11.12 13.58 -13.29
CA ARG A 123 -12.27 14.48 -13.08
C ARG A 123 -12.88 14.99 -14.38
N LEU A 124 -12.09 15.14 -15.44
CA LEU A 124 -12.59 15.57 -16.76
C LEU A 124 -13.34 14.45 -17.50
N ARG A 125 -13.12 13.18 -17.14
CA ARG A 125 -13.68 11.99 -17.82
C ARG A 125 -14.80 11.37 -16.98
N LYS A 126 -16.02 11.88 -17.10
CA LYS A 126 -17.17 11.44 -16.29
C LYS A 126 -17.49 9.93 -16.34
N ASN A 127 -17.16 9.25 -17.46
CA ASN A 127 -17.40 7.82 -17.64
C ASN A 127 -16.21 6.94 -17.22
N LEU A 128 -15.13 7.55 -16.72
CA LEU A 128 -13.93 6.84 -16.25
C LEU A 128 -14.05 6.55 -14.76
N THR A 129 -13.80 5.30 -14.37
CA THR A 129 -13.47 4.96 -12.98
C THR A 129 -11.97 5.01 -12.83
N ALA A 130 -11.47 5.82 -11.89
CA ALA A 130 -10.05 5.93 -11.61
C ALA A 130 -9.76 5.36 -10.22
N THR A 131 -8.97 4.29 -10.13
CA THR A 131 -8.58 3.67 -8.86
C THR A 131 -7.10 3.88 -8.62
N VAL A 132 -6.74 4.58 -7.55
CA VAL A 132 -5.36 4.71 -7.11
C VAL A 132 -5.12 3.74 -5.95
N HIS A 133 -4.09 2.92 -6.10
CA HIS A 133 -3.63 1.98 -5.09
C HIS A 133 -2.39 2.53 -4.41
N LEU A 134 -2.49 2.76 -3.10
CA LEU A 134 -1.44 3.37 -2.28
C LEU A 134 -1.11 2.51 -1.06
N PRO A 135 0.11 2.55 -0.54
CA PRO A 135 0.38 2.04 0.79
C PRO A 135 -0.57 2.65 1.83
N PHE A 136 -0.87 1.89 2.88
CA PHE A 136 -1.51 2.48 4.04
C PHE A 136 -0.63 3.59 4.65
N LEU A 137 -1.29 4.59 5.23
CA LEU A 137 -0.60 5.64 5.96
C LEU A 137 -0.53 5.26 7.43
N HIS A 138 0.64 5.49 8.02
CA HIS A 138 0.78 5.35 9.45
C HIS A 138 -0.06 6.42 10.17
N PRO A 139 -0.92 6.05 11.14
CA PRO A 139 -1.91 6.99 11.73
C PRO A 139 -1.29 8.23 12.39
N LEU A 140 -0.07 8.09 12.93
CA LEU A 140 0.66 9.19 13.56
C LEU A 140 1.22 10.23 12.57
N TYR A 141 1.26 9.90 11.28
CA TYR A 141 1.90 10.72 10.25
C TYR A 141 0.92 11.18 9.16
N GLU A 142 -0.38 10.94 9.33
CA GLU A 142 -1.41 11.40 8.41
C GLU A 142 -1.49 12.93 8.37
N ASN A 143 -1.49 13.49 7.16
CA ASN A 143 -1.55 14.93 6.94
C ASN A 143 -2.54 15.24 5.81
N SER A 144 -3.67 15.86 6.16
CA SER A 144 -4.74 16.20 5.20
C SER A 144 -4.32 17.18 4.09
N LYS A 145 -3.21 17.90 4.25
CA LYS A 145 -2.64 18.77 3.20
C LYS A 145 -1.79 17.99 2.19
N MET A 146 -1.21 16.87 2.58
CA MET A 146 -0.31 16.06 1.74
C MET A 146 -0.96 14.79 1.22
N HIS A 147 -1.89 14.22 1.97
CA HIS A 147 -2.44 12.89 1.74
C HIS A 147 -3.87 12.94 1.22
N LEU A 148 -4.23 11.92 0.43
CA LEU A 148 -5.56 11.73 -0.13
C LEU A 148 -6.46 11.06 0.93
N LEU A 149 -6.97 11.88 1.86
CA LEU A 149 -7.81 11.45 2.98
C LEU A 149 -9.29 11.82 2.83
N ASN A 150 -9.60 12.85 2.03
CA ASN A 150 -10.96 13.37 1.88
C ASN A 150 -11.74 12.54 0.84
N LYS A 151 -12.71 11.74 1.30
CA LYS A 151 -13.48 10.85 0.43
C LYS A 151 -14.46 11.61 -0.46
N GLU A 152 -14.97 12.74 0.01
CA GLU A 152 -15.92 13.58 -0.71
C GLU A 152 -15.27 14.19 -1.97
N GLU A 153 -14.06 14.73 -1.84
CA GLU A 153 -13.27 15.32 -2.94
C GLU A 153 -12.92 14.29 -4.04
N LEU A 154 -12.92 13.01 -3.68
CA LEU A 154 -12.61 11.89 -4.58
C LEU A 154 -13.88 11.34 -5.25
N ALA A 155 -15.00 11.31 -4.50
CA ALA A 155 -16.29 10.83 -5.00
C ALA A 155 -16.80 11.66 -6.18
N GLU A 156 -16.59 12.98 -6.18
CA GLU A 156 -16.99 13.88 -7.27
C GLU A 156 -16.35 13.54 -8.62
N GLY A 157 -15.21 12.83 -8.63
CA GLY A 157 -14.47 12.48 -9.84
C GLY A 157 -14.54 11.00 -10.24
N ASN A 158 -15.41 10.18 -9.64
CA ASN A 158 -15.35 8.72 -9.77
C ASN A 158 -13.96 8.15 -9.42
N ILE A 159 -13.25 8.81 -8.51
CA ILE A 159 -11.93 8.42 -8.05
C ILE A 159 -12.08 7.56 -6.80
N ARG A 160 -11.41 6.41 -6.80
CA ARG A 160 -11.33 5.47 -5.68
C ARG A 160 -9.90 5.40 -5.20
N ILE A 161 -9.72 5.40 -3.89
CA ILE A 161 -8.42 5.10 -3.27
C ILE A 161 -8.55 3.74 -2.61
N GLN A 162 -7.71 2.81 -3.04
CA GLN A 162 -7.54 1.52 -2.38
C GLN A 162 -6.18 1.53 -1.70
N ARG A 163 -6.15 1.12 -0.43
CA ARG A 163 -4.90 1.07 0.33
C ARG A 163 -4.47 -0.37 0.53
N PHE A 164 -3.16 -0.62 0.48
CA PHE A 164 -2.58 -1.96 0.61
C PHE A 164 -1.44 -1.99 1.63
N VAL A 165 -1.20 -3.18 2.19
CA VAL A 165 -0.10 -3.43 3.13
C VAL A 165 1.22 -3.45 2.36
N ARG A 166 2.13 -2.58 2.73
CA ARG A 166 3.43 -2.45 2.09
C ARG A 166 4.44 -3.47 2.62
N GLN A 167 5.40 -3.87 1.79
CA GLN A 167 6.54 -4.66 2.25
C GLN A 167 7.38 -3.85 3.25
N ARG A 168 7.61 -4.43 4.44
CA ARG A 168 8.34 -3.77 5.54
C ARG A 168 9.78 -4.25 5.72
N GLN A 169 10.12 -5.38 5.11
CA GLN A 169 11.43 -5.99 5.23
C GLN A 169 12.27 -5.65 3.99
N PHE A 170 13.41 -5.00 4.23
CA PHE A 170 14.35 -4.59 3.19
C PHE A 170 15.70 -5.27 3.43
N VAL A 171 16.30 -5.82 2.38
CA VAL A 171 17.64 -6.42 2.48
C VAL A 171 18.67 -5.36 2.10
N GLY A 172 19.54 -5.00 3.05
CA GLY A 172 20.73 -4.18 2.82
C GLY A 172 22.01 -5.00 3.01
N GLN A 173 23.17 -4.38 2.78
CA GLN A 173 24.47 -4.95 3.13
C GLN A 173 25.04 -4.21 4.35
N VAL A 174 25.49 -4.97 5.35
CA VAL A 174 26.26 -4.47 6.49
C VAL A 174 27.58 -5.25 6.53
N GLY A 175 28.64 -4.64 5.99
CA GLY A 175 29.87 -5.37 5.63
C GLY A 175 29.60 -6.38 4.51
N ASP A 176 30.15 -7.60 4.64
CA ASP A 176 29.97 -8.67 3.65
C ASP A 176 28.70 -9.51 3.86
N ARG A 177 27.83 -9.13 4.79
CA ARG A 177 26.63 -9.92 5.14
C ARG A 177 25.34 -9.20 4.73
N PRO A 178 24.36 -9.93 4.17
CA PRO A 178 23.03 -9.39 3.99
C PRO A 178 22.42 -9.14 5.38
N HIS A 179 21.78 -7.99 5.53
CA HIS A 179 21.08 -7.60 6.75
C HIS A 179 19.64 -7.23 6.39
N VAL A 180 18.67 -7.91 7.02
CA VAL A 180 17.26 -7.58 6.88
C VAL A 180 16.96 -6.45 7.86
N ARG A 181 16.56 -5.30 7.32
CA ARG A 181 16.04 -4.17 8.09
C ARG A 181 14.52 -4.18 7.98
N GLU A 182 13.85 -4.25 9.11
CA GLU A 182 12.42 -3.94 9.17
C GLU A 182 12.21 -2.44 9.36
N VAL A 183 11.22 -1.89 8.68
CA VAL A 183 10.82 -0.48 8.83
C VAL A 183 9.48 -0.38 9.54
N GLU A 184 9.35 0.69 10.32
CA GLU A 184 8.08 1.07 10.91
C GLU A 184 7.09 1.47 9.82
N ASP A 185 6.02 0.70 9.69
CA ASP A 185 4.93 0.94 8.75
C ASP A 185 3.61 0.47 9.36
N PHE A 186 2.49 0.80 8.73
CA PHE A 186 1.16 0.38 9.16
C PHE A 186 0.49 -0.41 8.03
N PRO A 187 -0.36 -1.41 8.34
CA PRO A 187 -0.72 -1.98 9.65
C PRO A 187 0.19 -3.14 10.11
N HIS A 188 0.20 -3.42 11.42
CA HIS A 188 0.87 -4.55 12.08
C HIS A 188 -0.06 -5.74 12.30
N LEU A 189 -1.33 -5.50 12.61
CA LEU A 189 -2.25 -6.57 13.00
C LEU A 189 -2.66 -7.45 11.81
N VAL A 190 -2.54 -6.94 10.58
CA VAL A 190 -3.00 -7.63 9.37
C VAL A 190 -2.23 -8.92 9.09
N GLU A 191 -0.92 -8.95 9.31
CA GLU A 191 -0.09 -10.15 9.13
C GLU A 191 -0.55 -11.31 10.03
N HIS A 192 -1.16 -10.95 11.17
CA HIS A 192 -1.67 -11.87 12.17
C HIS A 192 -3.21 -11.86 12.24
N SER A 193 -3.89 -11.44 11.17
CA SER A 193 -5.37 -11.28 11.09
C SER A 193 -6.15 -12.48 11.62
N LYS A 194 -5.66 -13.71 11.39
CA LYS A 194 -6.26 -14.97 11.89
C LYS A 194 -6.35 -15.09 13.42
N HIS A 195 -5.59 -14.30 14.17
CA HIS A 195 -5.58 -14.32 15.64
C HIS A 195 -6.56 -13.31 16.26
N TRP A 196 -7.27 -12.53 15.44
CA TRP A 196 -8.13 -11.44 15.88
C TRP A 196 -9.59 -11.68 15.48
N ARG A 197 -10.52 -11.26 16.34
CA ARG A 197 -11.98 -11.39 16.18
C ARG A 197 -12.57 -10.19 15.43
N PHE A 198 -12.04 -9.89 14.25
CA PHE A 198 -12.59 -8.87 13.37
C PHE A 198 -13.28 -9.51 12.16
N SER A 199 -14.49 -9.01 11.84
CA SER A 199 -15.27 -9.50 10.70
C SER A 199 -14.79 -8.93 9.37
N THR A 200 -14.21 -7.72 9.40
CA THR A 200 -13.73 -7.01 8.22
C THR A 200 -12.31 -6.50 8.42
N LEU A 201 -11.59 -6.26 7.32
CA LEU A 201 -10.26 -5.65 7.37
C LEU A 201 -10.36 -4.22 7.91
N GLU A 202 -11.40 -3.49 7.53
CA GLU A 202 -11.64 -2.11 7.94
C GLU A 202 -11.77 -1.98 9.46
N ASP A 203 -12.49 -2.89 10.11
CA ASP A 203 -12.65 -2.90 11.57
C ASP A 203 -11.29 -3.15 12.28
N LEU A 204 -10.49 -4.08 11.74
CA LEU A 204 -9.15 -4.36 12.26
C LEU A 204 -8.22 -3.15 12.13
N LEU A 205 -8.25 -2.46 10.99
CA LEU A 205 -7.43 -1.26 10.75
C LEU A 205 -7.85 -0.10 11.66
N GLU A 206 -9.14 0.10 11.89
CA GLU A 206 -9.62 1.16 12.78
C GLU A 206 -9.30 0.86 14.24
N ALA A 207 -9.37 -0.42 14.64
CA ALA A 207 -8.93 -0.84 15.97
C ALA A 207 -7.43 -0.61 16.18
N GLU A 208 -6.59 -0.95 15.18
CA GLU A 208 -5.15 -0.66 15.25
C GLU A 208 -4.87 0.86 15.31
N ARG A 209 -5.62 1.65 14.54
CA ARG A 209 -5.55 3.12 14.62
C ARG A 209 -5.89 3.65 16.01
N ASP A 210 -6.91 3.11 16.66
CA ASP A 210 -7.25 3.48 18.05
C ASP A 210 -6.09 3.18 19.02
N LEU A 211 -5.45 2.02 18.88
CA LEU A 211 -4.27 1.66 19.68
C LEU A 211 -3.14 2.69 19.52
N PHE A 212 -2.81 3.08 18.29
CA PHE A 212 -1.82 4.12 18.03
C PHE A 212 -2.22 5.47 18.65
N ARG A 213 -3.48 5.90 18.51
CA ARG A 213 -3.98 7.15 19.12
C ARG A 213 -3.87 7.13 20.64
N ARG A 214 -3.99 5.95 21.25
CA ARG A 214 -3.85 5.72 22.69
C ARG A 214 -2.39 5.53 23.13
N GLY A 215 -1.42 5.70 22.23
CA GLY A 215 0.00 5.61 22.52
C GLY A 215 0.51 4.19 22.74
N VAL A 216 -0.19 3.18 22.20
CA VAL A 216 0.25 1.79 22.25
C VAL A 216 1.31 1.56 21.17
N ASP A 217 2.43 0.95 21.56
CA ASP A 217 3.37 0.36 20.60
C ASP A 217 2.80 -0.98 20.12
N VAL A 218 2.08 -0.94 18.99
CA VAL A 218 1.41 -2.11 18.42
C VAL A 218 2.41 -3.17 17.98
N GLN A 219 3.58 -2.78 17.45
CA GLN A 219 4.62 -3.73 17.03
C GLN A 219 5.13 -4.53 18.22
N ALA A 220 5.49 -3.84 19.31
CA ALA A 220 5.93 -4.50 20.54
C ALA A 220 4.84 -5.39 21.12
N GLY A 221 3.57 -4.95 21.06
CA GLY A 221 2.42 -5.75 21.46
C GLY A 221 2.27 -7.05 20.66
N VAL A 222 2.39 -6.97 19.33
CA VAL A 222 2.31 -8.13 18.43
C VAL A 222 3.45 -9.12 18.70
N LEU A 223 4.68 -8.62 18.85
CA LEU A 223 5.83 -9.47 19.17
C LEU A 223 5.62 -10.19 20.51
N HIS A 224 5.13 -9.48 21.54
CA HIS A 224 4.79 -10.09 22.83
C HIS A 224 3.71 -11.16 22.71
N LEU A 225 2.69 -10.95 21.87
CA LEU A 225 1.68 -11.97 21.60
C LEU A 225 2.30 -13.19 20.92
N MET A 226 3.15 -12.99 19.91
CA MET A 226 3.80 -14.09 19.19
C MET A 226 4.71 -14.90 20.10
N ASP A 227 5.52 -14.25 20.94
CA ASP A 227 6.36 -14.92 21.94
C ASP A 227 5.50 -15.80 22.86
N PHE A 228 4.38 -15.27 23.36
CA PHE A 228 3.44 -16.02 24.19
C PHE A 228 2.82 -17.22 23.45
N VAL A 229 2.41 -17.03 22.19
CA VAL A 229 1.86 -18.12 21.36
C VAL A 229 2.90 -19.22 21.15
N TYR A 230 4.14 -18.85 20.80
CA TYR A 230 5.22 -19.82 20.59
C TYR A 230 5.50 -20.63 21.85
N GLU A 231 5.63 -19.97 23.01
CA GLU A 231 5.82 -20.65 24.29
C GLU A 231 4.69 -21.65 24.57
N MET A 232 3.44 -21.25 24.38
CA MET A 232 2.29 -22.12 24.60
C MET A 232 2.24 -23.32 23.64
N THR A 233 2.65 -23.13 22.38
CA THR A 233 2.71 -24.22 21.41
C THR A 233 3.89 -25.18 21.63
N ASP A 234 5.03 -24.66 22.11
CA ASP A 234 6.26 -25.44 22.35
C ASP A 234 6.23 -26.16 23.72
N LEU A 235 5.48 -25.63 24.69
CA LEU A 235 5.18 -26.28 25.97
C LEU A 235 4.45 -27.63 25.80
N GLY A 236 3.83 -27.89 24.64
CA GLY A 236 3.27 -29.19 24.30
C GLY A 236 4.31 -30.27 23.94
N ALA A 237 5.56 -29.89 23.62
CA ALA A 237 6.54 -30.81 23.03
C ALA A 237 7.69 -31.23 23.96
N LEU A 238 8.14 -30.40 24.93
CA LEU A 238 9.43 -30.65 25.60
C LEU A 238 9.52 -30.36 27.12
N GLY A 239 8.43 -30.02 27.82
CA GLY A 239 8.46 -29.94 29.30
C GLY A 239 9.41 -28.88 29.88
N PHE A 240 9.86 -27.90 29.09
CA PHE A 240 10.59 -26.74 29.57
C PHE A 240 9.58 -25.68 30.03
N GLY A 241 9.56 -25.37 31.33
CA GLY A 241 8.71 -24.32 31.89
C GLY A 241 8.96 -22.95 31.25
N PRO A 242 8.01 -22.00 31.39
CA PRO A 242 8.01 -20.74 30.67
C PRO A 242 9.28 -19.95 30.95
N ARG A 243 9.92 -19.45 29.90
CA ARG A 243 10.83 -18.32 30.03
C ARG A 243 10.65 -17.35 28.86
N PRO A 244 9.84 -16.30 29.10
CA PRO A 244 10.15 -14.98 28.63
C PRO A 244 10.70 -14.20 29.83
N GLY A 245 11.92 -13.67 29.69
CA GLY A 245 12.24 -12.45 30.42
C GLY A 245 11.14 -11.44 30.11
N PRO A 246 10.71 -10.59 31.06
CA PRO A 246 9.60 -9.68 30.83
C PRO A 246 9.90 -8.87 29.57
N VAL A 247 9.07 -9.03 28.52
CA VAL A 247 8.99 -8.00 27.48
C VAL A 247 8.74 -6.72 28.26
N GLY A 248 9.73 -5.83 28.20
CA GLY A 248 9.82 -4.69 29.12
C GLY A 248 8.51 -3.89 29.12
N MET A 249 8.29 -3.08 30.17
CA MET A 249 7.18 -2.13 30.15
C MET A 249 7.28 -1.25 28.89
N TYR A 250 6.40 -1.45 27.92
CA TYR A 250 6.26 -0.57 26.77
C TYR A 250 5.02 0.33 26.95
N PRO A 251 5.03 1.54 26.34
CA PRO A 251 3.89 2.45 26.38
C PRO A 251 2.59 1.76 25.95
N GLY A 252 1.54 1.93 26.76
CA GLY A 252 0.23 1.36 26.45
C GLY A 252 0.05 -0.13 26.75
N ARG A 253 0.98 -0.81 27.46
CA ARG A 253 0.86 -2.25 27.80
C ARG A 253 -0.50 -2.64 28.41
N ARG A 254 -1.03 -1.84 29.35
CA ARG A 254 -2.36 -2.12 29.94
C ARG A 254 -3.45 -2.11 28.88
N ILE A 255 -3.42 -1.12 28.00
CA ILE A 255 -4.39 -0.96 26.90
C ILE A 255 -4.26 -2.13 25.91
N TRP A 256 -3.03 -2.55 25.61
CA TRP A 256 -2.78 -3.75 24.81
C TRP A 256 -3.35 -5.02 25.46
N GLY A 257 -3.21 -5.19 26.77
CA GLY A 257 -3.83 -6.30 27.51
C GLY A 257 -5.36 -6.30 27.38
N GLU A 258 -6.00 -5.16 27.63
CA GLU A 258 -7.44 -4.98 27.47
C GLU A 258 -7.89 -5.29 26.02
N PHE A 259 -7.09 -4.89 25.02
CA PHE A 259 -7.31 -5.19 23.61
C PHE A 259 -7.21 -6.69 23.32
N MET A 260 -6.17 -7.37 23.81
CA MET A 260 -6.01 -8.82 23.64
C MET A 260 -7.18 -9.58 24.27
N ASP A 261 -7.58 -9.24 25.49
CA ASP A 261 -8.72 -9.87 26.17
C ASP A 261 -10.03 -9.71 25.38
N SER A 262 -10.21 -8.57 24.71
CA SER A 262 -11.44 -8.22 24.00
C SER A 262 -11.50 -8.74 22.57
N TYR A 263 -10.35 -8.90 21.90
CA TYR A 263 -10.32 -9.15 20.46
C TYR A 263 -9.47 -10.34 20.02
N SER A 264 -8.67 -10.96 20.89
CA SER A 264 -7.88 -12.13 20.49
C SER A 264 -8.70 -13.41 20.51
N GLN A 265 -8.71 -14.16 19.40
CA GLN A 265 -9.31 -15.50 19.34
C GLN A 265 -8.49 -16.50 20.16
N PHE A 266 -7.18 -16.31 20.20
CA PHE A 266 -6.25 -17.21 20.89
C PHE A 266 -6.55 -17.36 22.38
N PHE A 267 -6.89 -16.26 23.06
CA PHE A 267 -7.21 -16.29 24.49
C PHE A 267 -8.53 -16.99 24.78
N ASP A 268 -9.51 -16.95 23.87
CA ASP A 268 -10.75 -17.72 24.04
C ASP A 268 -10.44 -19.23 23.96
N ASP A 269 -9.66 -19.63 22.96
CA ASP A 269 -9.25 -21.02 22.76
C ASP A 269 -8.43 -21.53 23.97
N PHE A 270 -7.51 -20.71 24.47
CA PHE A 270 -6.72 -21.05 25.65
C PHE A 270 -7.58 -21.17 26.92
N ARG A 271 -8.51 -20.24 27.16
CA ARG A 271 -9.45 -20.32 28.30
C ARG A 271 -10.35 -21.55 28.19
N ALA A 272 -10.79 -21.91 26.98
CA ALA A 272 -11.57 -23.13 26.75
C ALA A 272 -10.76 -24.38 27.14
N LEU A 273 -9.51 -24.49 26.69
CA LEU A 273 -8.62 -25.60 27.04
C LEU A 273 -8.35 -25.70 28.55
N GLN A 274 -8.13 -24.57 29.23
CA GLN A 274 -7.94 -24.56 30.69
C GLN A 274 -9.18 -25.06 31.44
N ASN A 275 -10.37 -24.65 30.99
CA ASN A 275 -11.62 -25.10 31.58
C ASN A 275 -11.85 -26.60 31.39
N GLU A 276 -11.45 -27.16 30.25
CA GLU A 276 -11.49 -28.61 30.00
C GLU A 276 -10.52 -29.39 30.89
N GLN A 277 -9.29 -28.89 31.08
CA GLN A 277 -8.28 -29.54 31.93
C GLN A 277 -8.60 -29.44 33.43
N GLY A 278 -9.23 -28.35 33.88
CA GLY A 278 -9.67 -28.20 35.27
C GLY A 278 -10.92 -28.99 35.64
N ALA A 279 -11.61 -29.57 34.66
CA ALA A 279 -12.81 -30.40 34.85
C ALA A 279 -12.52 -31.92 34.90
N LEU A 280 -11.27 -32.33 34.68
CA LEU A 280 -10.77 -33.71 34.77
C LEU A 280 -10.12 -33.97 36.13
#